data_AF-A0A817F6W2-F1
#
_entry.id   AF-A0A817F6W2-F1
#
_cell.length_a   1.000
_cell.length_b   1.000
_cell.length_c   1.000
_cell.angle_alpha   90.00
_cell.angle_beta   90.00
_cell.angle_gamma   90.00
#
_symmetry.space_group_name_H-M   'P 1'
#
loop_
_entity.id
_entity.type
_entity.pdbx_description
1 polymer ?
#
loop_
_entity_poly.entity_id
_entity_poly.type
_entity_poly.pdbx_seq_one_letter_code
_entity_poly.pdbx_strand_id
1 'polypeptide(L)'
;MNNIKFINNFIFNHQKKPEKIICLNPVPTNRSYRLENNGLNNQSMISSRNLVNTKASPTTYVSLAICDRRHTDETNAEKLFASIILFCQQNNTNFVDDQFPPILRSIGQIDSLINHPLKWLRISEISPLSASDLCLKWSVYSSPEPSDIQQGALGDCWLMAALALITERPKMLEHILLTKTINDQGVYLVRICHNGLWKTVIVDDCFPCTQYNQLAFTQAHRRQLYVPIIEKACAKLFGSYADLISGQTEEGLQLLTGAPCDHIDLNPSNNILDSEIAWAKLLSACESNLLIGASTGRSDVSVEEYARNNIPNNHAFSVLAAHSISNVSMQFVLVRDPHARSNYIDESITPYILNKLNNINRNTVSPGTFWISWPKFLRFFNSITISSYANDYYDIREVNRFTRLSTQSIPTFQFHLSKTSLVNLSLLYHRPNRRIRNYHTQSLVLCNVEQGPSKDVGTSQAILITSRGAFTHWNGSLRPGYYVLIPFSTSFWNEDNQSVKDYTLVIHSKIQINVQVTPEPATLLTDCLIATVVKNNIQPQRVCY
;
A
#
# COMPACT_ATOMS: atom_id res chain seq x y z
N MET A 1 -52.86 -2.23 -51.25
CA MET A 1 -53.38 -0.92 -50.79
C MET A 1 -52.34 -0.31 -49.87
N ASN A 2 -51.39 0.44 -50.46
CA ASN A 2 -51.23 1.92 -50.36
C ASN A 2 -50.34 2.30 -49.15
N ASN A 3 -49.03 2.54 -49.33
CA ASN A 3 -48.35 3.82 -49.65
C ASN A 3 -48.71 4.93 -48.65
N ILE A 4 -47.75 5.63 -48.00
CA ILE A 4 -47.01 6.84 -48.46
C ILE A 4 -46.02 7.22 -47.31
N LYS A 5 -44.68 7.21 -47.49
CA LYS A 5 -43.75 8.33 -47.85
C LYS A 5 -43.76 9.57 -46.94
N PHE A 6 -42.58 9.99 -46.44
CA PHE A 6 -42.01 11.37 -46.50
C PHE A 6 -40.56 11.31 -45.96
N ILE A 7 -39.56 11.20 -46.83
CA ILE A 7 -38.69 12.26 -47.40
C ILE A 7 -37.84 12.97 -46.33
N ASN A 8 -36.54 12.64 -46.31
CA ASN A 8 -35.48 13.52 -45.80
C ASN A 8 -34.44 13.67 -46.90
N ASN A 9 -34.26 14.90 -47.38
CA ASN A 9 -33.16 15.26 -48.26
C ASN A 9 -32.83 16.74 -48.03
N PHE A 10 -31.53 17.03 -48.10
CA PHE A 10 -30.85 18.34 -48.24
C PHE A 10 -30.09 18.98 -47.05
N ILE A 11 -28.77 18.72 -47.10
CA ILE A 11 -27.63 19.66 -47.19
C ILE A 11 -27.30 20.56 -45.97
N PHE A 12 -26.09 20.34 -45.41
CA PHE A 12 -24.98 21.30 -45.54
C PHE A 12 -23.60 20.60 -45.38
N ASN A 13 -22.79 20.73 -46.43
CA ASN A 13 -21.35 20.51 -46.45
C ASN A 13 -20.66 21.58 -45.57
N HIS A 14 -19.66 21.20 -44.77
CA HIS A 14 -18.28 21.69 -44.95
C HIS A 14 -17.29 21.05 -43.97
N GLN A 15 -16.20 20.59 -44.57
CA GLN A 15 -14.95 20.05 -44.06
C GLN A 15 -14.37 20.74 -42.80
N LYS A 16 -13.87 19.93 -41.85
CA LYS A 16 -12.52 20.08 -41.28
C LYS A 16 -11.89 18.70 -41.11
N LYS A 17 -10.69 18.54 -41.68
CA LYS A 17 -9.83 17.35 -41.57
C LYS A 17 -9.46 17.10 -40.10
N PRO A 18 -9.30 15.84 -39.65
CA PRO A 18 -8.70 15.56 -38.34
C PRO A 18 -7.20 15.87 -38.40
N GLU A 19 -6.72 16.65 -37.44
CA GLU A 19 -5.30 16.86 -37.19
C GLU A 19 -4.64 15.54 -36.78
N LYS A 20 -3.40 15.35 -37.26
CA LYS A 20 -2.59 14.15 -37.03
C LYS A 20 -2.31 14.00 -35.53
N ILE A 21 -2.92 13.01 -34.91
CA ILE A 21 -2.48 12.45 -33.62
C ILE A 21 -1.22 11.63 -33.91
N ILE A 22 -0.07 12.09 -33.40
CA ILE A 22 1.20 11.37 -33.50
C ILE A 22 1.61 10.98 -32.08
N CYS A 23 1.67 9.67 -31.83
CA CYS A 23 2.13 9.08 -30.58
C CYS A 23 3.59 9.48 -30.31
N LEU A 24 3.88 10.02 -29.13
CA LEU A 24 5.24 10.17 -28.64
C LEU A 24 5.65 8.87 -27.94
N ASN A 25 6.30 7.98 -28.68
CA ASN A 25 7.13 6.97 -28.04
C ASN A 25 8.43 7.65 -27.55
N PRO A 26 8.89 7.38 -26.31
CA PRO A 26 10.14 7.94 -25.82
C PRO A 26 11.33 7.41 -26.64
N VAL A 27 12.25 8.34 -26.95
CA VAL A 27 13.52 8.08 -27.65
C VAL A 27 14.38 7.09 -26.84
N PRO A 28 14.98 6.07 -27.49
CA PRO A 28 15.70 5.00 -26.79
C PRO A 28 17.13 5.42 -26.38
N THR A 29 17.49 5.17 -25.13
CA THR A 29 18.88 5.16 -24.67
C THR A 29 19.55 3.87 -25.14
N ASN A 30 20.52 4.00 -26.04
CA ASN A 30 21.33 2.90 -26.55
C ASN A 30 22.12 2.22 -25.41
N ARG A 31 21.80 0.96 -25.12
CA ARG A 31 22.75 -0.17 -25.13
C ARG A 31 21.98 -1.49 -25.32
N SER A 32 21.91 -1.88 -26.59
CA SER A 32 21.83 -3.25 -27.13
C SER A 32 21.03 -4.30 -26.36
N TYR A 33 19.85 -4.68 -26.90
CA TYR A 33 19.62 -6.04 -27.42
C TYR A 33 18.53 -6.00 -28.51
N ARG A 34 18.82 -6.67 -29.62
CA ARG A 34 18.09 -6.75 -30.91
C ARG A 34 16.57 -6.98 -30.76
N LEU A 35 15.78 -6.13 -31.42
CA LEU A 35 14.40 -6.41 -31.83
C LEU A 35 14.36 -6.38 -33.36
N GLU A 36 13.90 -7.46 -33.97
CA GLU A 36 13.31 -7.42 -35.32
C GLU A 36 11.83 -7.10 -35.17
N ASN A 37 11.41 -6.00 -35.79
CA ASN A 37 10.04 -5.55 -35.91
C ASN A 37 9.26 -6.44 -36.87
N ASN A 38 8.02 -6.77 -36.53
CA ASN A 38 6.89 -6.64 -37.44
C ASN A 38 5.60 -6.54 -36.63
N GLY A 39 4.89 -5.43 -36.80
CA GLY A 39 3.55 -5.22 -36.26
C GLY A 39 2.50 -5.77 -37.22
N LEU A 40 1.53 -6.50 -36.66
CA LEU A 40 0.18 -6.66 -37.17
C LEU A 40 -0.68 -7.28 -36.04
N ASN A 41 -1.90 -6.75 -35.92
CA ASN A 41 -3.00 -7.15 -35.05
C ASN A 41 -3.01 -8.63 -34.64
N ASN A 42 -3.22 -8.93 -33.35
CA ASN A 42 -3.99 -10.09 -32.89
C ASN A 42 -4.30 -10.00 -31.38
N GLN A 43 -5.57 -9.71 -31.04
CA GLN A 43 -6.21 -10.41 -29.93
C GLN A 43 -6.24 -11.90 -30.29
N SER A 44 -5.94 -12.78 -29.33
CA SER A 44 -5.71 -14.23 -29.47
C SER A 44 -4.36 -14.61 -30.11
N MET A 45 -3.38 -14.95 -29.26
CA MET A 45 -2.41 -16.04 -29.42
C MET A 45 -1.42 -15.97 -28.24
N ILE A 46 -1.83 -16.51 -27.10
CA ILE A 46 -0.87 -17.10 -26.16
C ILE A 46 -0.41 -18.38 -26.87
N SER A 47 0.59 -18.25 -27.74
CA SER A 47 1.29 -19.42 -28.25
C SER A 47 2.07 -20.02 -27.10
N SER A 48 1.81 -21.30 -26.90
CA SER A 48 2.47 -22.24 -26.03
C SER A 48 4.00 -22.17 -26.22
N ARG A 49 4.68 -21.37 -25.41
CA ARG A 49 6.08 -21.65 -25.08
C ARG A 49 6.09 -22.85 -24.15
N ASN A 50 6.17 -24.03 -24.77
CA ASN A 50 6.67 -25.24 -24.14
C ASN A 50 8.08 -24.94 -23.61
N LEU A 51 8.17 -24.56 -22.34
CA LEU A 51 9.42 -24.59 -21.59
C LEU A 51 9.66 -26.04 -21.15
N VAL A 52 10.06 -26.85 -22.13
CA VAL A 52 10.83 -28.06 -21.86
C VAL A 52 12.24 -27.61 -21.51
N ASN A 53 12.56 -27.73 -20.21
CA ASN A 53 13.85 -28.09 -19.65
C ASN A 53 15.11 -27.50 -20.34
N THR A 54 15.56 -26.33 -19.87
CA THR A 54 16.99 -25.97 -19.89
C THR A 54 17.34 -25.37 -18.53
N LYS A 55 18.43 -25.86 -17.91
CA LYS A 55 18.93 -25.40 -16.60
C LYS A 55 19.14 -23.89 -16.63
N ALA A 56 18.21 -23.13 -16.03
CA ALA A 56 18.38 -21.70 -15.84
C ALA A 56 19.57 -21.47 -14.91
N SER A 57 20.55 -20.68 -15.35
CA SER A 57 21.67 -20.24 -14.51
C SER A 57 21.13 -19.52 -13.27
N PRO A 58 21.74 -19.69 -12.10
CA PRO A 58 21.33 -18.98 -10.90
C PRO A 58 21.41 -17.47 -11.11
N THR A 59 20.32 -16.76 -10.80
CA THR A 59 20.30 -15.30 -10.86
C THR A 59 20.62 -14.75 -9.47
N THR A 60 21.60 -13.87 -9.37
CA THR A 60 21.99 -13.23 -8.10
C THR A 60 21.55 -11.77 -8.09
N TYR A 61 20.84 -11.39 -7.03
CA TYR A 61 20.39 -10.03 -6.76
C TYR A 61 21.14 -9.46 -5.56
N VAL A 62 21.63 -8.24 -5.70
CA VAL A 62 22.25 -7.49 -4.59
C VAL A 62 21.22 -6.52 -4.04
N SER A 63 21.01 -6.49 -2.73
CA SER A 63 20.07 -5.56 -2.11
C SER A 63 20.55 -4.11 -2.28
N LEU A 64 19.61 -3.22 -2.55
CA LEU A 64 19.86 -1.79 -2.74
C LEU A 64 19.42 -1.02 -1.50
N ALA A 65 20.17 0.01 -1.10
CA ALA A 65 19.70 0.90 -0.04
C ALA A 65 18.42 1.61 -0.49
N ILE A 66 17.43 1.70 0.40
CA ILE A 66 16.14 2.32 0.07
C ILE A 66 16.31 3.79 -0.35
N CYS A 67 17.26 4.52 0.27
CA CYS A 67 17.58 5.89 -0.10
C CYS A 67 18.12 6.01 -1.54
N ASP A 68 18.98 5.09 -1.96
CA ASP A 68 19.58 5.10 -3.31
C ASP A 68 18.54 4.77 -4.38
N ARG A 69 17.65 3.81 -4.09
CA ARG A 69 16.50 3.50 -4.95
C ARG A 69 15.62 4.73 -5.12
N ARG A 70 15.26 5.38 -4.01
CA ARG A 70 14.45 6.60 -4.03
C ARG A 70 15.11 7.71 -4.85
N HIS A 71 16.40 7.96 -4.64
CA HIS A 71 17.14 8.98 -5.40
C HIS A 71 17.13 8.71 -6.91
N THR A 72 17.25 7.43 -7.29
CA THR A 72 17.16 7.00 -8.69
C THR A 72 15.77 7.26 -9.27
N ASP A 73 14.71 6.90 -8.53
CA ASP A 73 13.33 7.12 -8.92
C ASP A 73 13.01 8.62 -9.08
N GLU A 74 13.47 9.45 -8.13
CA GLU A 74 13.35 10.92 -8.14
C GLU A 74 14.05 11.52 -9.36
N THR A 75 15.30 11.13 -9.62
CA THR A 75 16.07 11.61 -10.78
C THR A 75 15.40 11.25 -12.12
N ASN A 76 14.85 10.04 -12.22
CA ASN A 76 14.13 9.61 -13.42
C ASN A 76 12.81 10.38 -13.59
N ALA A 77 12.10 10.63 -12.49
CA ALA A 77 10.88 11.41 -12.48
C ALA A 77 11.12 12.87 -12.88
N GLU A 78 12.20 13.49 -12.42
CA GLU A 78 12.58 14.86 -12.78
C GLU A 78 12.83 14.99 -14.29
N LYS A 79 13.58 14.05 -14.89
CA LYS A 79 13.81 14.02 -16.35
C LYS A 79 12.51 13.87 -17.12
N LEU A 80 11.63 12.97 -16.67
CA LEU A 80 10.33 12.74 -17.28
C LEU A 80 9.44 13.98 -17.19
N PHE A 81 9.35 14.59 -16.01
CA PHE A 81 8.60 15.82 -15.78
C PHE A 81 9.09 16.95 -16.71
N ALA A 82 10.41 17.18 -16.78
CA ALA A 82 10.98 18.19 -17.67
C ALA A 82 10.63 17.93 -19.14
N SER A 83 10.66 16.68 -19.60
CA SER A 83 10.29 16.32 -20.98
C SER A 83 8.82 16.63 -21.30
N ILE A 84 7.91 16.36 -20.35
CA ILE A 84 6.47 16.64 -20.52
C ILE A 84 6.23 18.15 -20.53
N ILE A 85 6.83 18.89 -19.59
CA ILE A 85 6.70 20.35 -19.54
C ILE A 85 7.17 20.99 -20.84
N LEU A 86 8.34 20.59 -21.35
CA LEU A 86 8.87 21.11 -22.62
C LEU A 86 7.92 20.82 -23.79
N PHE A 87 7.38 19.61 -23.88
CA PHE A 87 6.42 19.24 -24.92
C PHE A 87 5.15 20.09 -24.84
N CYS A 88 4.56 20.23 -23.66
CA CYS A 88 3.35 21.01 -23.44
C CYS A 88 3.56 22.51 -23.77
N GLN A 89 4.70 23.07 -23.38
CA GLN A 89 5.07 24.46 -23.71
C GLN A 89 5.26 24.68 -25.21
N GLN A 90 5.93 23.76 -25.91
CA GLN A 90 6.15 23.85 -27.36
C GLN A 90 4.86 23.82 -28.16
N ASN A 91 3.85 23.08 -27.68
CA ASN A 91 2.56 22.94 -28.35
C ASN A 91 1.49 23.89 -27.81
N ASN A 92 1.80 24.67 -26.76
CA ASN A 92 0.86 25.56 -26.08
C ASN A 92 -0.42 24.81 -25.60
N THR A 93 -0.23 23.65 -24.99
CA THR A 93 -1.30 22.76 -24.53
C THR A 93 -1.05 22.27 -23.11
N ASN A 94 -2.09 22.25 -22.27
CA ASN A 94 -2.03 21.58 -20.98
C ASN A 94 -1.91 20.06 -21.14
N PHE A 95 -1.27 19.41 -20.18
CA PHE A 95 -1.19 17.96 -20.13
C PHE A 95 -2.57 17.36 -19.86
N VAL A 96 -2.89 16.29 -20.57
CA VAL A 96 -4.07 15.44 -20.33
C VAL A 96 -3.57 14.01 -20.27
N ASP A 97 -3.96 13.30 -19.23
CA ASP A 97 -3.55 11.92 -19.00
C ASP A 97 -4.37 10.98 -19.88
N ASP A 98 -3.75 10.47 -20.94
CA ASP A 98 -4.36 9.55 -21.89
C ASP A 98 -4.62 8.14 -21.31
N GLN A 99 -3.85 7.75 -20.29
CA GLN A 99 -4.01 6.49 -19.57
C GLN A 99 -5.10 6.56 -18.50
N PHE A 100 -5.46 7.76 -18.05
CA PHE A 100 -6.54 7.99 -17.09
C PHE A 100 -7.39 9.21 -17.50
N PRO A 101 -8.11 9.11 -18.63
CA PRO A 101 -8.80 10.26 -19.23
C PRO A 101 -9.96 10.76 -18.35
N PRO A 102 -10.34 12.04 -18.46
CA PRO A 102 -11.42 12.64 -17.68
C PRO A 102 -12.82 12.18 -18.17
N ILE A 103 -13.11 10.89 -18.02
CA ILE A 103 -14.34 10.24 -18.48
C ILE A 103 -14.89 9.26 -17.43
N LEU A 104 -16.10 8.76 -17.65
CA LEU A 104 -16.80 7.86 -16.74
C LEU A 104 -16.01 6.56 -16.43
N ARG A 105 -15.20 6.07 -17.37
CA ARG A 105 -14.33 4.89 -17.15
C ARG A 105 -13.37 5.09 -15.98
N SER A 106 -12.80 6.28 -15.83
CA SER A 106 -11.83 6.60 -14.78
C SER A 106 -12.51 6.79 -13.42
N ILE A 107 -13.79 7.16 -13.42
CA ILE A 107 -14.63 7.17 -12.21
C ILE A 107 -14.98 5.72 -11.81
N GLY A 108 -15.38 4.89 -12.77
CA GLY A 108 -15.84 3.53 -12.55
C GLY A 108 -17.29 3.47 -12.05
N GLN A 109 -17.74 2.28 -11.67
CA GLN A 109 -19.12 2.06 -11.24
C GLN A 109 -19.33 2.47 -9.78
N ILE A 110 -19.87 3.68 -9.56
CA ILE A 110 -20.21 4.27 -8.26
C ILE A 110 -21.65 4.82 -8.20
N ASP A 111 -22.53 4.37 -9.09
CA ASP A 111 -23.85 4.98 -9.33
C ASP A 111 -24.76 5.05 -8.08
N SER A 112 -24.51 4.24 -7.05
CA SER A 112 -25.23 4.28 -5.77
C SER A 112 -24.75 5.36 -4.80
N LEU A 113 -23.59 5.99 -5.04
CA LEU A 113 -22.96 6.96 -4.14
C LEU A 113 -23.17 8.41 -4.57
N ILE A 114 -23.53 8.66 -5.83
CA ILE A 114 -23.61 10.01 -6.40
C ILE A 114 -24.95 10.22 -7.11
N ASN A 115 -25.76 11.14 -6.58
CA ASN A 115 -27.11 11.44 -7.09
C ASN A 115 -27.11 12.30 -8.38
N HIS A 116 -25.96 12.83 -8.79
CA HIS A 116 -25.82 13.78 -9.91
C HIS A 116 -24.61 13.46 -10.79
N PRO A 117 -24.67 13.75 -12.10
CA PRO A 117 -23.53 13.53 -12.99
C PRO A 117 -22.34 14.39 -12.57
N LEU A 118 -21.16 13.78 -12.51
CA LEU A 118 -19.90 14.48 -12.24
C LEU A 118 -19.38 15.18 -13.50
N LYS A 119 -18.74 16.33 -13.31
CA LYS A 119 -17.96 17.04 -14.33
C LYS A 119 -16.49 17.01 -13.99
N TRP A 120 -15.62 17.01 -14.99
CA TRP A 120 -14.18 17.10 -14.78
C TRP A 120 -13.74 18.55 -14.93
N LEU A 121 -13.07 19.07 -13.91
CA LEU A 121 -12.63 20.47 -13.87
C LEU A 121 -11.14 20.54 -13.56
N ARG A 122 -10.43 21.48 -14.17
CA ARG A 122 -9.05 21.86 -13.83
C ARG A 122 -9.02 22.59 -12.49
N ILE A 123 -7.86 22.70 -11.85
CA ILE A 123 -7.71 23.39 -10.55
C ILE A 123 -8.24 24.85 -10.62
N SER A 124 -8.01 25.53 -11.75
CA SER A 124 -8.45 26.92 -11.96
C SER A 124 -9.97 27.10 -11.99
N GLU A 125 -10.73 26.02 -12.22
CA GLU A 125 -12.18 26.03 -12.39
C GLU A 125 -12.92 25.57 -11.13
N ILE A 126 -12.18 25.05 -10.13
CA ILE A 126 -12.73 24.54 -8.87
C ILE A 126 -13.09 25.70 -7.95
N SER A 127 -14.31 25.65 -7.41
CA SER A 127 -14.79 26.61 -6.42
C SER A 127 -14.15 26.39 -5.04
N PRO A 128 -13.92 27.45 -4.26
CA PRO A 128 -13.45 27.32 -2.88
C PRO A 128 -14.46 26.54 -2.02
N LEU A 129 -13.93 25.79 -1.05
CA LEU A 129 -14.73 25.04 -0.07
C LEU A 129 -15.34 25.95 0.99
N SER A 130 -14.58 26.96 1.42
CA SER A 130 -14.96 27.89 2.49
C SER A 130 -14.61 29.33 2.13
N ALA A 131 -15.22 30.30 2.83
CA ALA A 131 -14.86 31.71 2.71
C ALA A 131 -13.39 31.97 3.09
N SER A 132 -12.84 31.21 4.05
CA SER A 132 -11.43 31.25 4.42
C SER A 132 -10.50 30.84 3.28
N ASP A 133 -10.94 29.98 2.37
CA ASP A 133 -10.13 29.55 1.22
C ASP A 133 -10.00 30.64 0.15
N LEU A 134 -10.91 31.61 0.08
CA LEU A 134 -10.89 32.66 -0.95
C LEU A 134 -9.58 33.46 -0.94
N CYS A 135 -8.98 33.64 0.24
CA CYS A 135 -7.73 34.38 0.43
C CYS A 135 -6.47 33.51 0.23
N LEU A 136 -6.62 32.19 0.10
CA LEU A 136 -5.49 31.27 -0.04
C LEU A 136 -5.12 31.10 -1.51
N LYS A 137 -3.84 30.88 -1.81
CA LYS A 137 -3.41 30.43 -3.15
C LYS A 137 -3.40 28.90 -3.16
N TRP A 138 -3.71 28.32 -4.31
CA TRP A 138 -3.50 26.89 -4.51
C TRP A 138 -2.04 26.54 -4.29
N SER A 139 -1.81 25.42 -3.62
CA SER A 139 -0.49 24.81 -3.46
C SER A 139 -0.61 23.31 -3.62
N VAL A 140 0.49 22.64 -3.98
CA VAL A 140 0.52 21.19 -3.93
C VAL A 140 0.45 20.75 -2.46
N TYR A 141 1.37 21.26 -1.66
CA TYR A 141 1.31 21.31 -0.20
C TYR A 141 2.21 22.46 0.26
N SER A 142 1.95 23.00 1.46
CA SER A 142 2.76 24.03 2.10
C SER A 142 3.09 23.66 3.54
N SER A 143 2.07 23.33 4.33
CA SER A 143 2.18 22.79 5.69
C SER A 143 1.20 21.62 5.79
N PRO A 144 1.55 20.43 5.27
CA PRO A 144 0.64 19.29 5.26
C PRO A 144 0.34 18.88 6.69
N GLU A 145 -0.94 18.95 7.06
CA GLU A 145 -1.41 18.54 8.37
C GLU A 145 -2.36 17.35 8.24
N PRO A 146 -2.40 16.46 9.23
CA PRO A 146 -3.34 15.35 9.24
C PRO A 146 -4.81 15.77 9.24
N SER A 147 -5.10 17.00 9.70
CA SER A 147 -6.41 17.66 9.62
C SER A 147 -6.84 18.06 8.20
N ASP A 148 -5.91 18.14 7.25
CA ASP A 148 -6.24 18.39 5.85
C ASP A 148 -6.83 17.18 5.14
N ILE A 149 -6.65 15.98 5.71
CA ILE A 149 -7.18 14.75 5.14
C ILE A 149 -8.69 14.76 5.36
N GLN A 150 -9.45 15.12 4.34
CA GLN A 150 -10.90 15.12 4.37
C GLN A 150 -11.44 14.16 3.31
N GLN A 151 -11.90 13.00 3.77
CA GLN A 151 -12.50 11.98 2.91
C GLN A 151 -13.79 12.51 2.27
N GLY A 152 -13.97 12.20 0.98
CA GLY A 152 -15.20 12.48 0.25
C GLY A 152 -16.25 11.38 0.37
N ALA A 153 -17.10 11.28 -0.65
CA ALA A 153 -18.14 10.25 -0.73
C ALA A 153 -17.61 8.85 -1.08
N LEU A 154 -16.32 8.71 -1.41
CA LEU A 154 -15.71 7.44 -1.81
C LEU A 154 -15.38 6.58 -0.58
N GLY A 155 -15.58 5.26 -0.69
CA GLY A 155 -15.28 4.30 0.39
C GLY A 155 -13.81 3.92 0.52
N ASP A 156 -12.89 4.87 0.39
CA ASP A 156 -11.44 4.69 0.36
C ASP A 156 -10.74 5.08 1.68
N CYS A 157 -11.47 5.03 2.79
CA CYS A 157 -10.98 5.43 4.13
C CYS A 157 -9.65 4.77 4.53
N TRP A 158 -9.35 3.57 4.04
CA TRP A 158 -8.09 2.87 4.25
C TRP A 158 -6.87 3.64 3.69
N LEU A 159 -7.03 4.31 2.55
CA LEU A 159 -5.99 5.14 1.94
C LEU A 159 -5.85 6.46 2.68
N MET A 160 -6.98 7.10 3.03
CA MET A 160 -6.99 8.35 3.79
C MET A 160 -6.39 8.17 5.18
N ALA A 161 -6.69 7.05 5.85
CA ALA A 161 -6.08 6.65 7.10
C ALA A 161 -4.55 6.55 6.99
N ALA A 162 -4.05 5.87 5.96
CA ALA A 162 -2.62 5.74 5.72
C ALA A 162 -1.97 7.11 5.41
N LEU A 163 -2.64 7.96 4.64
CA LEU A 163 -2.14 9.29 4.31
C LEU A 163 -2.09 10.19 5.55
N ALA A 164 -3.09 10.12 6.43
CA ALA A 164 -3.10 10.83 7.72
C ALA A 164 -1.97 10.41 8.66
N LEU A 165 -1.59 9.12 8.63
CA LEU A 165 -0.42 8.63 9.35
C LEU A 165 0.89 9.16 8.74
N ILE A 166 0.95 9.30 7.43
CA ILE A 166 2.15 9.80 6.74
C ILE A 166 2.33 11.31 6.99
N THR A 167 1.25 12.07 7.08
CA THR A 167 1.30 13.52 7.36
C THR A 167 1.71 13.82 8.81
N GLU A 168 1.74 12.84 9.71
CA GLU A 168 2.46 12.94 10.99
C GLU A 168 3.96 13.18 10.80
N ARG A 169 4.50 12.75 9.65
CA ARG A 169 5.90 12.89 9.28
C ARG A 169 5.98 13.55 7.91
N PRO A 170 5.82 14.88 7.81
CA PRO A 170 5.77 15.61 6.54
C PRO A 170 6.87 15.25 5.54
N LYS A 171 8.09 14.93 6.00
CA LYS A 171 9.20 14.47 5.15
C LYS A 171 8.86 13.21 4.33
N MET A 172 8.01 12.33 4.85
CA MET A 172 7.56 11.14 4.13
C MET A 172 6.63 11.48 2.96
N LEU A 173 5.84 12.56 3.07
CA LEU A 173 5.02 13.05 1.97
C LEU A 173 5.89 13.48 0.77
N GLU A 174 7.05 14.09 1.03
CA GLU A 174 7.99 14.48 -0.03
C GLU A 174 8.53 13.30 -0.83
N HIS A 175 8.63 12.11 -0.22
CA HIS A 175 9.06 10.89 -0.90
C HIS A 175 7.96 10.25 -1.77
N ILE A 176 6.72 10.69 -1.58
CA ILE A 176 5.54 10.21 -2.32
C ILE A 176 5.19 11.19 -3.42
N LEU A 177 5.17 12.49 -3.12
CA LEU A 177 4.75 13.52 -4.07
C LEU A 177 5.97 14.25 -4.64
N LEU A 178 6.37 13.82 -5.83
CA LEU A 178 7.61 14.25 -6.48
C LEU A 178 7.47 15.67 -7.06
N THR A 179 6.30 16.02 -7.56
CA THR A 179 6.01 17.40 -7.99
C THR A 179 5.66 18.24 -6.78
N LYS A 180 6.53 19.17 -6.39
CA LYS A 180 6.38 19.97 -5.15
C LYS A 180 5.62 21.29 -5.33
N THR A 181 5.49 21.77 -6.56
CA THR A 181 4.89 23.07 -6.87
C THR A 181 3.84 22.97 -7.97
N ILE A 182 2.90 23.93 -7.97
CA ILE A 182 1.95 24.06 -9.07
C ILE A 182 2.71 24.46 -10.34
N ASN A 183 2.25 23.95 -11.47
CA ASN A 183 2.77 24.27 -12.80
C ASN A 183 1.60 24.51 -13.76
N ASP A 184 1.79 25.41 -14.70
CA ASP A 184 0.73 25.83 -15.63
C ASP A 184 0.26 24.73 -16.57
N GLN A 185 1.08 23.69 -16.76
CA GLN A 185 0.77 22.56 -17.64
C GLN A 185 -0.12 21.51 -16.96
N GLY A 186 -0.33 21.60 -15.65
CA GLY A 186 -1.20 20.71 -14.89
C GLY A 186 -0.69 19.28 -14.74
N VAL A 187 0.64 19.07 -14.67
CA VAL A 187 1.27 17.75 -14.57
C VAL A 187 1.73 17.48 -13.14
N TYR A 188 1.42 16.31 -12.57
CA TYR A 188 1.92 15.89 -11.26
C TYR A 188 2.44 14.46 -11.27
N LEU A 189 3.58 14.23 -10.62
CA LEU A 189 4.21 12.92 -10.48
C LEU A 189 4.13 12.43 -9.04
N VAL A 190 3.63 11.22 -8.86
CA VAL A 190 3.47 10.55 -7.57
C VAL A 190 4.20 9.21 -7.59
N ARG A 191 5.04 8.97 -6.58
CA ARG A 191 5.76 7.72 -6.38
C ARG A 191 4.93 6.78 -5.50
N ILE A 192 4.55 5.63 -6.06
CA ILE A 192 3.66 4.65 -5.43
C ILE A 192 4.30 3.26 -5.48
N CYS A 193 4.23 2.50 -4.39
CA CYS A 193 4.71 1.13 -4.29
C CYS A 193 3.57 0.12 -4.48
N HIS A 194 3.26 -0.24 -5.72
CA HIS A 194 2.19 -1.19 -6.02
C HIS A 194 2.70 -2.61 -6.17
N ASN A 195 2.06 -3.57 -5.48
CA ASN A 195 2.47 -4.98 -5.41
C ASN A 195 3.96 -5.14 -5.05
N GLY A 196 4.47 -4.28 -4.17
CA GLY A 196 5.87 -4.31 -3.74
C GLY A 196 6.85 -3.71 -4.74
N LEU A 197 6.39 -3.09 -5.83
CA LEU A 197 7.22 -2.44 -6.84
C LEU A 197 6.96 -0.94 -6.89
N TRP A 198 8.04 -0.15 -6.86
CA TRP A 198 7.97 1.30 -7.00
C TRP A 198 7.66 1.71 -8.43
N LYS A 199 6.70 2.62 -8.60
CA LYS A 199 6.27 3.19 -9.87
C LYS A 199 6.08 4.69 -9.72
N THR A 200 6.51 5.44 -10.73
CA THR A 200 6.19 6.87 -10.87
C THR A 200 4.93 7.00 -11.70
N VAL A 201 3.84 7.40 -11.05
CA VAL A 201 2.52 7.63 -11.66
C VAL A 201 2.39 9.10 -12.00
N ILE A 202 2.11 9.37 -13.27
CA ILE A 202 1.85 10.72 -13.79
C ILE A 202 0.34 10.92 -13.79
N VAL A 203 -0.14 12.07 -13.33
CA VAL A 203 -1.55 12.48 -13.40
C VAL A 203 -1.67 13.93 -13.85
N ASP A 204 -2.77 14.25 -14.53
CA ASP A 204 -3.14 15.64 -14.80
C ASP A 204 -3.93 16.27 -13.64
N ASP A 205 -4.26 17.55 -13.76
CA ASP A 205 -5.00 18.33 -12.75
C ASP A 205 -6.52 18.43 -13.00
N CYS A 206 -7.08 17.56 -13.86
CA CYS A 206 -8.53 17.45 -14.03
C CYS A 206 -9.12 16.57 -12.93
N PHE A 207 -10.01 17.09 -12.09
CA PHE A 207 -10.64 16.33 -11.00
C PHE A 207 -12.15 16.17 -11.19
N PRO A 208 -12.74 15.03 -10.78
CA PRO A 208 -14.19 14.86 -10.73
C PRO A 208 -14.80 15.80 -9.70
N CYS A 209 -15.76 16.60 -10.15
CA CYS A 209 -16.41 17.65 -9.38
C CYS A 209 -17.94 17.54 -9.47
N THR A 210 -18.61 17.98 -8.41
CA THR A 210 -20.06 18.10 -8.34
C THR A 210 -20.57 19.22 -9.23
N GLN A 211 -21.89 19.31 -9.42
CA GLN A 211 -22.53 20.42 -10.15
C GLN A 211 -22.16 21.81 -9.62
N TYR A 212 -21.74 21.92 -8.35
CA TYR A 212 -21.33 23.17 -7.69
C TYR A 212 -19.84 23.52 -7.86
N ASN A 213 -19.12 22.85 -8.77
CA ASN A 213 -17.66 23.01 -8.97
C ASN A 213 -16.83 22.65 -7.72
N GLN A 214 -17.32 21.77 -6.85
CA GLN A 214 -16.56 21.27 -5.70
C GLN A 214 -16.06 19.86 -5.99
N LEU A 215 -14.90 19.49 -5.45
CA LEU A 215 -14.35 18.14 -5.58
C LEU A 215 -15.37 17.10 -5.10
N ALA A 216 -15.58 16.04 -5.88
CA ALA A 216 -16.57 15.01 -5.56
C ALA A 216 -16.06 13.98 -4.54
N PHE A 217 -14.75 13.72 -4.55
CA PHE A 217 -14.09 12.75 -3.68
C PHE A 217 -13.30 13.48 -2.59
N THR A 218 -12.02 13.18 -2.40
CA THR A 218 -11.22 13.87 -1.39
C THR A 218 -11.19 15.37 -1.62
N GLN A 219 -11.23 16.13 -0.52
CA GLN A 219 -11.24 17.58 -0.57
C GLN A 219 -9.82 18.14 -0.49
N ALA A 220 -9.61 19.30 -1.13
CA ALA A 220 -8.36 20.03 -1.06
C ALA A 220 -8.41 21.08 0.05
N HIS A 221 -8.45 20.64 1.30
CA HIS A 221 -8.53 21.51 2.48
C HIS A 221 -7.36 22.52 2.51
N ARG A 222 -7.63 23.77 2.90
CA ARG A 222 -6.68 24.90 2.83
C ARG A 222 -6.05 25.12 1.44
N ARG A 223 -6.76 24.75 0.37
CA ARG A 223 -6.26 24.76 -1.02
C ARG A 223 -4.95 23.99 -1.23
N GLN A 224 -4.78 22.87 -0.52
CA GLN A 224 -3.67 21.94 -0.69
C GLN A 224 -4.10 20.71 -1.51
N LEU A 225 -3.40 20.43 -2.61
CA LEU A 225 -3.80 19.44 -3.62
C LEU A 225 -3.21 18.04 -3.42
N TYR A 226 -2.30 17.86 -2.46
CA TYR A 226 -1.61 16.58 -2.29
C TYR A 226 -2.57 15.40 -2.06
N VAL A 227 -3.66 15.60 -1.32
CA VAL A 227 -4.67 14.55 -1.06
C VAL A 227 -5.35 14.09 -2.35
N PRO A 228 -6.02 14.97 -3.13
CA PRO A 228 -6.68 14.56 -4.37
C PRO A 228 -5.69 14.08 -5.45
N ILE A 229 -4.48 14.62 -5.51
CA ILE A 229 -3.44 14.15 -6.45
C ILE A 229 -3.04 12.69 -6.12
N ILE A 230 -2.80 12.38 -4.84
CA ILE A 230 -2.42 11.04 -4.41
C ILE A 230 -3.59 10.06 -4.58
N GLU A 231 -4.81 10.45 -4.22
CA GLU A 231 -6.03 9.65 -4.44
C GLU A 231 -6.18 9.32 -5.94
N LYS A 232 -6.06 10.32 -6.81
CA LYS A 232 -6.15 10.14 -8.26
C LYS A 232 -5.05 9.23 -8.81
N ALA A 233 -3.81 9.39 -8.35
CA ALA A 233 -2.71 8.52 -8.77
C ALA A 233 -2.93 7.07 -8.34
N CYS A 234 -3.50 6.85 -7.15
CA CYS A 234 -3.92 5.52 -6.72
C CYS A 234 -5.07 4.99 -7.59
N ALA A 235 -6.10 5.80 -7.85
CA ALA A 235 -7.23 5.42 -8.71
C ALA A 235 -6.76 5.00 -10.11
N LYS A 236 -5.85 5.77 -10.72
CA LYS A 236 -5.21 5.43 -12.00
C LYS A 236 -4.51 4.08 -11.95
N LEU A 237 -3.75 3.84 -10.89
CA LEU A 237 -2.95 2.63 -10.76
C LEU A 237 -3.80 1.38 -10.48
N PHE A 238 -4.95 1.52 -9.80
CA PHE A 238 -5.90 0.43 -9.59
C PHE A 238 -6.92 0.26 -10.72
N GLY A 239 -7.16 1.29 -11.53
CA GLY A 239 -7.98 1.26 -12.73
C GLY A 239 -9.09 2.32 -12.77
N SER A 240 -9.70 2.64 -11.63
CA SER A 240 -10.72 3.67 -11.48
C SER A 240 -10.85 4.13 -10.02
N TYR A 241 -11.55 5.25 -9.76
CA TYR A 241 -11.88 5.67 -8.39
C TYR A 241 -12.72 4.62 -7.66
N ALA A 242 -13.68 3.98 -8.35
CA ALA A 242 -14.48 2.90 -7.80
C ALA A 242 -13.64 1.69 -7.32
N ASP A 243 -12.44 1.48 -7.86
CA ASP A 243 -11.53 0.40 -7.44
C ASP A 243 -10.76 0.71 -6.15
N LEU A 244 -10.84 1.94 -5.65
CA LEU A 244 -10.34 2.32 -4.32
C LEU A 244 -11.29 1.95 -3.19
N ILE A 245 -12.55 1.60 -3.49
CA ILE A 245 -13.54 1.27 -2.48
C ILE A 245 -13.13 -0.01 -1.75
N SER A 246 -13.09 0.07 -0.43
CA SER A 246 -12.72 -1.01 0.49
C SER A 246 -11.21 -1.36 0.46
N GLY A 247 -10.64 -1.45 1.66
CA GLY A 247 -9.24 -1.80 1.86
C GLY A 247 -8.89 -1.82 3.34
N GLN A 248 -7.64 -2.14 3.63
CA GLN A 248 -7.09 -2.07 4.99
C GLN A 248 -5.98 -1.01 5.05
N THR A 249 -5.84 -0.34 6.19
CA THR A 249 -4.88 0.75 6.38
C THR A 249 -3.43 0.31 6.10
N GLU A 250 -3.08 -0.93 6.46
CA GLU A 250 -1.81 -1.58 6.10
C GLU A 250 -1.51 -1.65 4.60
N GLU A 251 -2.53 -1.85 3.76
CA GLU A 251 -2.36 -1.83 2.31
C GLU A 251 -2.02 -0.41 1.86
N GLY A 252 -2.62 0.61 2.48
CA GLY A 252 -2.37 2.02 2.18
C GLY A 252 -0.96 2.43 2.59
N LEU A 253 -0.51 2.00 3.78
CA LEU A 253 0.85 2.25 4.24
C LEU A 253 1.88 1.56 3.34
N GLN A 254 1.66 0.31 2.95
CA GLN A 254 2.54 -0.36 1.98
C GLN A 254 2.53 0.32 0.61
N LEU A 255 1.37 0.77 0.14
CA LEU A 255 1.23 1.45 -1.14
C LEU A 255 2.02 2.77 -1.17
N LEU A 256 1.98 3.53 -0.09
CA LEU A 256 2.60 4.86 -0.02
C LEU A 256 4.07 4.81 0.42
N THR A 257 4.43 3.86 1.28
CA THR A 257 5.78 3.81 1.89
C THR A 257 6.65 2.66 1.36
N GLY A 258 6.05 1.63 0.76
CA GLY A 258 6.72 0.39 0.37
C GLY A 258 7.30 -0.41 1.55
N ALA A 259 7.03 0.02 2.79
CA ALA A 259 7.59 -0.54 4.01
C ALA A 259 6.79 -1.75 4.51
N PRO A 260 7.45 -2.68 5.22
CA PRO A 260 6.76 -3.78 5.86
C PRO A 260 5.77 -3.27 6.91
N CYS A 261 4.58 -3.87 6.95
CA CYS A 261 3.51 -3.51 7.88
C CYS A 261 3.01 -4.75 8.62
N ASP A 262 2.93 -4.63 9.94
CA ASP A 262 2.31 -5.62 10.82
C ASP A 262 0.85 -5.23 11.10
N HIS A 263 -0.02 -6.24 11.10
CA HIS A 263 -1.40 -6.12 11.56
C HIS A 263 -1.55 -6.90 12.87
N ILE A 264 -2.04 -6.22 13.90
CA ILE A 264 -2.39 -6.81 15.19
C ILE A 264 -3.91 -6.76 15.30
N ASP A 265 -4.54 -7.92 15.26
CA ASP A 265 -5.97 -8.06 15.51
C ASP A 265 -6.23 -7.91 17.02
N LEU A 266 -7.18 -7.04 17.37
CA LEU A 266 -7.62 -6.81 18.75
C LEU A 266 -9.02 -7.34 19.02
N ASN A 267 -9.65 -7.99 18.03
CA ASN A 267 -10.92 -8.67 18.24
C ASN A 267 -10.79 -9.68 19.39
N PRO A 268 -11.89 -9.90 20.15
CA PRO A 268 -11.81 -10.61 21.40
C PRO A 268 -11.41 -12.06 21.13
N SER A 269 -10.25 -12.46 21.62
CA SER A 269 -9.77 -13.84 21.62
C SER A 269 -9.90 -14.43 23.02
N ASN A 270 -9.95 -15.76 23.11
CA ASN A 270 -10.01 -16.45 24.40
C ASN A 270 -8.65 -16.43 25.16
N ASN A 271 -7.58 -15.87 24.56
CA ASN A 271 -6.23 -15.94 25.09
C ASN A 271 -5.78 -14.59 25.65
N ILE A 272 -5.63 -14.50 26.97
CA ILE A 272 -5.12 -13.30 27.67
C ILE A 272 -3.74 -12.87 27.14
N LEU A 273 -2.91 -13.84 26.75
CA LEU A 273 -1.57 -13.61 26.20
C LEU A 273 -1.58 -12.72 24.94
N ASP A 274 -2.66 -12.73 24.16
CA ASP A 274 -2.74 -11.94 22.92
C ASP A 274 -2.75 -10.43 23.23
N SER A 275 -3.43 -10.04 24.33
CA SER A 275 -3.47 -8.65 24.79
C SER A 275 -2.10 -8.16 25.27
N GLU A 276 -1.38 -8.99 26.03
CA GLU A 276 -0.05 -8.65 26.53
C GLU A 276 0.97 -8.55 25.39
N ILE A 277 0.90 -9.46 24.41
CA ILE A 277 1.74 -9.43 23.21
C ILE A 277 1.42 -8.19 22.37
N ALA A 278 0.14 -7.85 22.20
CA ALA A 278 -0.28 -6.64 21.50
C ALA A 278 0.27 -5.38 22.18
N TRP A 279 0.17 -5.30 23.51
CA TRP A 279 0.75 -4.20 24.29
C TRP A 279 2.27 -4.11 24.13
N ALA A 280 2.98 -5.23 24.24
CA ALA A 280 4.43 -5.28 24.10
C ALA A 280 4.90 -4.83 22.70
N LYS A 281 4.21 -5.27 21.65
CA LYS A 281 4.47 -4.83 20.27
C LYS A 281 4.20 -3.34 20.09
N LEU A 282 3.09 -2.84 20.63
CA LEU A 282 2.73 -1.43 20.57
C LEU A 282 3.79 -0.57 21.27
N LEU A 283 4.18 -0.94 22.49
CA LEU A 283 5.19 -0.22 23.26
C LEU A 283 6.54 -0.20 22.52
N SER A 284 6.99 -1.35 22.02
CA SER A 284 8.23 -1.44 21.24
C SER A 284 8.21 -0.58 19.98
N ALA A 285 7.06 -0.53 19.29
CA ALA A 285 6.89 0.30 18.10
C ALA A 285 6.90 1.80 18.42
N CYS A 286 6.26 2.21 19.53
CA CYS A 286 6.29 3.59 20.01
C CYS A 286 7.72 4.03 20.38
N GLU A 287 8.45 3.20 21.13
CA GLU A 287 9.85 3.47 21.52
C GLU A 287 10.79 3.54 20.30
N SER A 288 10.52 2.73 19.29
CA SER A 288 11.26 2.75 18.01
C SER A 288 10.83 3.89 17.08
N ASN A 289 9.89 4.74 17.51
CA ASN A 289 9.31 5.81 16.72
C ASN A 289 8.86 5.29 15.33
N LEU A 290 8.08 4.21 15.30
CA LEU A 290 7.45 3.70 14.08
C LEU A 290 6.14 4.43 13.77
N LEU A 291 5.64 4.30 12.55
CA LEU A 291 4.30 4.79 12.22
C LEU A 291 3.26 3.78 12.68
N ILE A 292 2.32 4.21 13.51
CA ILE A 292 1.34 3.33 14.13
C ILE A 292 -0.06 3.87 13.88
N GLY A 293 -0.89 3.06 13.25
CA GLY A 293 -2.32 3.30 13.07
C GLY A 293 -3.14 2.41 13.97
N ALA A 294 -4.35 2.85 14.29
CA ALA A 294 -5.37 2.04 14.93
C ALA A 294 -6.72 2.24 14.22
N SER A 295 -7.59 1.25 14.28
CA SER A 295 -8.92 1.33 13.64
C SER A 295 -10.03 0.90 14.58
N THR A 296 -11.17 1.58 14.48
CA THR A 296 -12.42 1.24 15.17
C THR A 296 -13.35 0.49 14.21
N GLY A 297 -14.48 -0.01 14.72
CA GLY A 297 -15.40 -0.86 13.94
C GLY A 297 -15.36 -2.31 14.35
N ARG A 298 -15.40 -2.57 15.66
CA ARG A 298 -15.56 -3.93 16.17
C ARG A 298 -17.00 -4.39 15.95
N SER A 299 -17.19 -5.67 15.64
CA SER A 299 -18.51 -6.25 15.40
C SER A 299 -19.34 -6.45 16.68
N ASP A 300 -18.69 -6.49 17.86
CA ASP A 300 -19.31 -6.70 19.17
C ASP A 300 -19.71 -5.38 19.88
N VAL A 301 -19.48 -4.23 19.25
CA VAL A 301 -19.82 -2.91 19.77
C VAL A 301 -20.85 -2.25 18.86
N SER A 302 -21.98 -1.82 19.45
CA SER A 302 -23.05 -1.20 18.67
C SER A 302 -22.69 0.22 18.24
N VAL A 303 -23.29 0.70 17.15
CA VAL A 303 -23.09 2.06 16.64
C VAL A 303 -23.48 3.10 17.71
N GLU A 304 -24.52 2.81 18.50
CA GLU A 304 -24.98 3.66 19.59
C GLU A 304 -23.98 3.73 20.74
N GLU A 305 -23.22 2.67 21.01
CA GLU A 305 -22.18 2.69 22.04
C GLU A 305 -21.00 3.58 21.62
N TYR A 306 -20.57 3.49 20.37
CA TYR A 306 -19.59 4.40 19.79
C TYR A 306 -20.05 5.87 19.90
N ALA A 307 -21.30 6.15 19.51
CA ALA A 307 -21.88 7.48 19.58
C ALA A 307 -21.96 8.01 21.02
N ARG A 308 -22.40 7.19 21.99
CA ARG A 308 -22.45 7.57 23.42
C ARG A 308 -21.08 7.94 23.99
N ASN A 309 -20.01 7.33 23.49
CA ASN A 309 -18.64 7.62 23.91
C ASN A 309 -17.95 8.67 23.02
N ASN A 310 -18.62 9.28 22.03
CA ASN A 310 -17.97 10.22 21.10
C ASN A 310 -16.72 9.64 20.39
N ILE A 311 -16.72 8.34 20.11
CA ILE A 311 -15.68 7.67 19.31
C ILE A 311 -16.28 7.36 17.95
N PRO A 312 -15.75 7.91 16.84
CA PRO A 312 -16.18 7.54 15.49
C PRO A 312 -16.09 6.03 15.23
N ASN A 313 -17.18 5.45 14.73
CA ASN A 313 -17.22 4.05 14.29
C ASN A 313 -16.61 3.93 12.88
N ASN A 314 -15.96 2.79 12.57
CA ASN A 314 -15.29 2.51 11.30
C ASN A 314 -14.33 3.64 10.86
N HIS A 315 -13.51 4.11 11.80
CA HIS A 315 -12.61 5.23 11.61
C HIS A 315 -11.18 4.87 11.97
N ALA A 316 -10.23 5.55 11.36
CA ALA A 316 -8.81 5.33 11.59
C ALA A 316 -8.20 6.46 12.42
N PHE A 317 -7.26 6.06 13.27
CA PHE A 317 -6.57 6.94 14.20
C PHE A 317 -5.06 6.73 14.11
N SER A 318 -4.32 7.74 14.51
CA SER A 318 -2.86 7.65 14.69
C SER A 318 -2.56 7.35 16.15
N VAL A 319 -1.68 6.38 16.43
CA VAL A 319 -1.16 6.15 17.78
C VAL A 319 0.17 6.87 17.90
N LEU A 320 0.21 7.83 18.82
CA LEU A 320 1.36 8.72 19.00
C LEU A 320 2.31 8.23 20.09
N ALA A 321 1.77 7.61 21.13
CA ALA A 321 2.55 7.11 22.25
C ALA A 321 1.79 6.04 23.04
N ALA A 322 2.54 5.22 23.77
CA ALA A 322 2.03 4.26 24.73
C ALA A 322 2.88 4.31 26.00
N HIS A 323 2.25 4.41 27.17
CA HIS A 323 2.96 4.46 28.45
C HIS A 323 2.25 3.64 29.53
N SER A 324 3.04 3.03 30.39
CA SER A 324 2.57 2.44 31.65
C SER A 324 2.92 3.34 32.83
N ILE A 325 2.02 3.44 33.81
CA ILE A 325 2.27 4.16 35.06
C ILE A 325 2.35 3.15 36.20
N SER A 326 3.56 2.89 36.69
CA SER A 326 3.84 1.87 37.71
C SER A 326 3.02 2.03 39.00
N ASN A 327 2.72 3.27 39.41
CA ASN A 327 1.97 3.52 40.65
C ASN A 327 0.49 3.11 40.56
N VAL A 328 -0.05 2.97 39.35
CA VAL A 328 -1.49 2.65 39.13
C VAL A 328 -1.63 1.30 38.40
N SER A 329 -0.52 0.66 38.01
CA SER A 329 -0.50 -0.53 37.13
C SER A 329 -1.45 -0.41 35.94
N MET A 330 -1.56 0.78 35.38
CA MET A 330 -2.41 1.07 34.22
C MET A 330 -1.57 1.49 33.02
N GLN A 331 -2.08 1.08 31.86
CA GLN A 331 -1.50 1.29 30.55
C GLN A 331 -2.37 2.31 29.81
N PHE A 332 -1.75 3.28 29.16
CA PHE A 332 -2.43 4.37 28.46
C PHE A 332 -1.83 4.54 27.06
N VAL A 333 -2.72 4.82 26.10
CA VAL A 333 -2.37 5.07 24.71
C VAL A 333 -2.78 6.49 24.37
N LEU A 334 -1.88 7.24 23.74
CA LEU A 334 -2.18 8.54 23.16
C LEU A 334 -2.58 8.32 21.70
N VAL A 335 -3.80 8.71 21.37
CA VAL A 335 -4.39 8.52 20.05
C VAL A 335 -4.75 9.88 19.46
N ARG A 336 -4.68 10.01 18.15
CA ARG A 336 -5.17 11.18 17.41
C ARG A 336 -6.19 10.80 16.36
N ASP A 337 -7.31 11.51 16.39
CA ASP A 337 -8.28 11.55 15.29
C ASP A 337 -7.82 12.59 14.25
N PRO A 338 -7.49 12.18 13.00
CA PRO A 338 -7.12 13.12 11.94
C PRO A 338 -8.18 14.17 11.66
N HIS A 339 -9.47 13.83 11.81
CA HIS A 339 -10.57 14.74 11.57
C HIS A 339 -10.97 15.57 12.80
N ALA A 340 -10.33 15.33 13.95
CA ALA A 340 -10.68 15.95 15.23
C ALA A 340 -12.19 15.90 15.56
N ARG A 341 -12.88 14.80 15.20
CA ARG A 341 -14.31 14.58 15.48
C ARG A 341 -14.52 13.98 16.87
N SER A 342 -13.56 13.19 17.35
CA SER A 342 -13.65 12.58 18.67
C SER A 342 -13.38 13.60 19.77
N ASN A 343 -14.34 13.70 20.69
CA ASN A 343 -14.21 14.39 21.96
C ASN A 343 -14.24 13.38 23.13
N TYR A 344 -13.65 12.19 22.91
CA TYR A 344 -13.62 11.15 23.92
C TYR A 344 -12.84 11.60 25.16
N ILE A 345 -13.42 11.36 26.33
CA ILE A 345 -12.79 11.59 27.62
C ILE A 345 -12.88 10.28 28.38
N ASP A 346 -11.74 9.71 28.73
CA ASP A 346 -11.69 8.51 29.56
C ASP A 346 -11.81 8.90 31.04
N GLU A 347 -12.94 8.56 31.65
CA GLU A 347 -13.24 8.83 33.07
C GLU A 347 -12.21 8.21 34.03
N SER A 348 -11.49 7.17 33.61
CA SER A 348 -10.42 6.55 34.41
C SER A 348 -9.18 7.44 34.52
N ILE A 349 -9.03 8.44 33.66
CA ILE A 349 -7.88 9.34 33.62
C ILE A 349 -8.16 10.57 34.48
N THR A 350 -7.73 10.51 35.74
CA THR A 350 -7.82 11.66 36.66
C THR A 350 -6.91 12.82 36.21
N PRO A 351 -7.17 14.07 36.64
CA PRO A 351 -6.30 15.21 36.33
C PRO A 351 -4.83 15.00 36.74
N TYR A 352 -4.58 14.26 37.82
CA TYR A 352 -3.23 13.89 38.25
C TYR A 352 -2.53 12.98 37.23
N ILE A 353 -3.22 11.95 36.74
CA ILE A 353 -2.71 11.02 35.72
C ILE A 353 -2.46 11.78 34.42
N LEU A 354 -3.42 12.60 33.98
CA LEU A 354 -3.31 13.40 32.77
C LEU A 354 -2.10 14.34 32.82
N ASN A 355 -1.88 15.03 33.94
CA ASN A 355 -0.72 15.89 34.12
C ASN A 355 0.59 15.09 34.03
N LYS A 356 0.65 13.90 34.64
CA LYS A 356 1.83 13.02 34.54
C LYS A 356 2.09 12.57 33.10
N LEU A 357 1.06 12.16 32.37
CA LEU A 357 1.15 11.74 30.97
C LEU A 357 1.60 12.90 30.05
N ASN A 358 1.02 14.08 30.24
CA ASN A 358 1.38 15.27 29.47
C ASN A 358 2.80 15.78 29.78
N ASN A 359 3.27 15.62 31.03
CA ASN A 359 4.65 15.94 31.39
C ASN A 359 5.67 14.99 30.75
N ILE A 360 5.29 13.75 30.49
CA ILE A 360 6.10 12.77 29.76
C ILE A 360 6.10 13.13 28.27
N ASN A 361 4.91 13.42 27.71
CA ASN A 361 4.75 13.83 26.32
C ASN A 361 4.60 15.35 26.17
N ARG A 362 5.69 16.07 26.43
CA ARG A 362 5.74 17.55 26.43
C ARG A 362 5.31 18.23 25.12
N ASN A 363 5.15 17.49 24.02
CA ASN A 363 4.99 18.03 22.67
C ASN A 363 3.69 17.65 21.94
N THR A 364 2.69 17.04 22.58
CA THR A 364 1.62 16.32 21.84
C THR A 364 0.18 16.67 22.21
N VAL A 365 -0.11 17.91 22.60
CA VAL A 365 -1.52 18.38 22.64
C VAL A 365 -1.82 19.09 21.32
N SER A 366 -1.90 18.32 20.25
CA SER A 366 -2.39 18.80 18.96
C SER A 366 -3.91 18.58 18.87
N PRO A 367 -4.65 19.37 18.07
CA PRO A 367 -6.09 19.14 17.88
C PRO A 367 -6.41 17.68 17.54
N GLY A 368 -7.47 17.13 18.13
CA GLY A 368 -7.90 15.75 17.91
C GLY A 368 -7.13 14.68 18.67
N THR A 369 -6.19 15.02 19.56
CA THR A 369 -5.50 14.04 20.43
C THR A 369 -6.21 13.80 21.74
N PHE A 370 -6.28 12.56 22.18
CA PHE A 370 -6.77 12.19 23.51
C PHE A 370 -6.05 10.94 24.04
N TRP A 371 -6.01 10.83 25.36
CA TRP A 371 -5.53 9.63 26.05
C TRP A 371 -6.67 8.66 26.30
N ILE A 372 -6.39 7.38 26.18
CA ILE A 372 -7.32 6.28 26.47
C ILE A 372 -6.59 5.16 27.23
N SER A 373 -7.25 4.58 28.22
CA SER A 373 -6.74 3.42 28.95
C SER A 373 -6.73 2.17 28.07
N TRP A 374 -5.75 1.29 28.24
CA TRP A 374 -5.62 0.06 27.44
C TRP A 374 -6.89 -0.80 27.43
N PRO A 375 -7.60 -1.02 28.56
CA PRO A 375 -8.86 -1.76 28.54
C PRO A 375 -9.94 -1.11 27.67
N LYS A 376 -10.06 0.23 27.69
CA LYS A 376 -11.00 0.96 26.82
C LYS A 376 -10.54 0.94 25.37
N PHE A 377 -9.23 1.00 25.12
CA PHE A 377 -8.66 0.85 23.79
C PHE A 377 -9.06 -0.51 23.19
N LEU A 378 -8.85 -1.62 23.91
CA LEU A 378 -9.28 -2.95 23.48
C LEU A 378 -10.80 -3.07 23.30
N ARG A 379 -11.60 -2.30 24.05
CA ARG A 379 -13.07 -2.27 23.90
C ARG A 379 -13.51 -1.62 22.60
N PHE A 380 -12.86 -0.55 22.14
CA PHE A 380 -13.35 0.24 21.00
C PHE A 380 -12.59 0.01 19.70
N PHE A 381 -11.32 -0.42 19.77
CA PHE A 381 -10.46 -0.63 18.62
C PHE A 381 -10.45 -2.11 18.21
N ASN A 382 -10.49 -2.37 16.90
CA ASN A 382 -10.47 -3.72 16.34
C ASN A 382 -9.08 -4.15 15.88
N SER A 383 -8.18 -3.21 15.60
CA SER A 383 -6.85 -3.52 15.08
C SER A 383 -5.84 -2.39 15.29
N ILE A 384 -4.56 -2.77 15.33
CA ILE A 384 -3.40 -1.88 15.26
C ILE A 384 -2.59 -2.24 14.03
N THR A 385 -2.16 -1.23 13.28
CA THR A 385 -1.24 -1.38 12.15
C THR A 385 0.09 -0.72 12.49
N ILE A 386 1.20 -1.44 12.38
CA ILE A 386 2.55 -0.90 12.63
C ILE A 386 3.33 -0.93 11.32
N SER A 387 3.78 0.23 10.83
CA SER A 387 4.63 0.32 9.66
C SER A 387 6.09 0.53 10.06
N SER A 388 6.92 -0.43 9.68
CA SER A 388 8.37 -0.43 9.92
C SER A 388 9.11 0.37 8.84
N TYR A 389 8.70 1.62 8.63
CA TYR A 389 9.36 2.52 7.70
C TYR A 389 10.73 2.94 8.24
N ALA A 390 11.78 2.59 7.50
CA ALA A 390 13.16 2.90 7.87
C ALA A 390 14.01 3.19 6.63
N ASN A 391 14.67 4.35 6.62
CA ASN A 391 15.49 4.79 5.48
C ASN A 391 16.84 4.07 5.37
N ASP A 392 17.30 3.45 6.46
CA ASP A 392 18.60 2.77 6.56
C ASP A 392 18.52 1.28 6.23
N TYR A 393 17.40 0.84 5.66
CA TYR A 393 17.22 -0.54 5.20
C TYR A 393 17.74 -0.70 3.77
N TYR A 394 18.16 -1.93 3.48
CA TYR A 394 18.37 -2.43 2.14
C TYR A 394 17.17 -3.28 1.73
N ASP A 395 16.77 -3.21 0.46
CA ASP A 395 15.69 -4.02 -0.08
C ASP A 395 16.07 -4.80 -1.35
N ILE A 396 15.44 -5.98 -1.48
CA ILE A 396 15.35 -6.76 -2.71
C ILE A 396 13.87 -6.94 -2.98
N ARG A 397 13.44 -6.65 -4.21
CA ARG A 397 12.05 -6.75 -4.66
C ARG A 397 12.05 -7.57 -5.94
N GLU A 398 11.71 -8.85 -5.84
CA GLU A 398 11.78 -9.77 -6.97
C GLU A 398 10.40 -10.29 -7.34
N VAL A 399 10.06 -10.21 -8.63
CA VAL A 399 8.81 -10.73 -9.18
C VAL A 399 9.01 -12.18 -9.60
N ASN A 400 8.14 -13.07 -9.15
CA ASN A 400 8.19 -14.48 -9.54
C ASN A 400 6.77 -15.06 -9.56
N ARG A 401 6.60 -16.33 -9.94
CA ARG A 401 5.31 -16.98 -10.14
C ARG A 401 5.17 -18.20 -9.25
N PHE A 402 3.99 -18.37 -8.64
CA PHE A 402 3.70 -19.60 -7.89
C PHE A 402 3.70 -20.80 -8.82
N THR A 403 4.49 -21.81 -8.46
CA THR A 403 4.57 -23.10 -9.15
C THR A 403 3.60 -24.11 -8.54
N ARG A 404 3.21 -25.13 -9.31
CA ARG A 404 2.41 -26.25 -8.79
C ARG A 404 3.30 -27.17 -7.96
N LEU A 405 2.71 -27.96 -7.07
CA LEU A 405 3.47 -28.96 -6.33
C LEU A 405 3.98 -30.10 -7.24
N SER A 406 3.27 -30.37 -8.35
CA SER A 406 3.66 -31.40 -9.33
C SER A 406 4.85 -31.00 -10.21
N THR A 407 5.37 -29.77 -10.10
CA THR A 407 6.57 -29.37 -10.86
C THR A 407 7.80 -30.06 -10.28
N GLN A 408 8.73 -30.49 -11.15
CA GLN A 408 9.97 -31.13 -10.71
C GLN A 408 10.86 -30.17 -9.88
N SER A 409 10.79 -28.87 -10.18
CA SER A 409 11.56 -27.84 -9.49
C SER A 409 10.69 -26.67 -9.03
N ILE A 410 11.09 -26.04 -7.94
CA ILE A 410 10.49 -24.83 -7.36
C ILE A 410 11.56 -23.73 -7.23
N PRO A 411 11.22 -22.45 -7.43
CA PRO A 411 12.16 -21.36 -7.20
C PRO A 411 12.42 -21.19 -5.70
N THR A 412 13.69 -21.18 -5.32
CA THR A 412 14.13 -20.88 -3.95
C THR A 412 15.01 -19.65 -3.93
N PHE A 413 14.90 -18.88 -2.85
CA PHE A 413 15.65 -17.63 -2.66
C PHE A 413 16.62 -17.84 -1.50
N GLN A 414 17.91 -17.91 -1.83
CA GLN A 414 18.96 -18.25 -0.88
C GLN A 414 19.78 -17.01 -0.55
N PHE A 415 20.02 -16.74 0.73
CA PHE A 415 20.85 -15.62 1.17
C PHE A 415 21.66 -15.96 2.41
N HIS A 416 22.76 -15.23 2.61
CA HIS A 416 23.63 -15.37 3.76
C HIS A 416 23.64 -14.10 4.60
N LEU A 417 23.54 -14.24 5.91
CA LEU A 417 23.70 -13.16 6.87
C LEU A 417 25.07 -13.28 7.55
N SER A 418 25.89 -12.24 7.42
CA SER A 418 27.21 -12.17 8.07
C SER A 418 27.14 -11.81 9.56
N LYS A 419 26.09 -11.12 9.98
CA LYS A 419 25.85 -10.72 11.38
C LYS A 419 24.36 -10.78 11.73
N THR A 420 24.05 -10.90 13.01
CA THR A 420 22.67 -10.82 13.50
C THR A 420 22.03 -9.53 13.02
N SER A 421 20.92 -9.65 12.30
CA SER A 421 20.27 -8.51 11.65
C SER A 421 18.76 -8.67 11.67
N LEU A 422 18.05 -7.54 11.78
CA LEU A 422 16.61 -7.49 11.64
C LEU A 422 16.26 -7.66 10.15
N VAL A 423 15.42 -8.66 9.86
CA VAL A 423 14.95 -8.99 8.51
C VAL A 423 13.44 -8.95 8.48
N ASN A 424 12.92 -8.36 7.42
CA ASN A 424 11.49 -8.24 7.15
C ASN A 424 11.20 -8.89 5.80
N LEU A 425 10.34 -9.91 5.82
CA LEU A 425 9.96 -10.68 4.65
C LEU A 425 8.52 -10.36 4.30
N SER A 426 8.27 -9.95 3.07
CA SER A 426 6.92 -9.70 2.59
C SER A 426 6.69 -10.42 1.28
N LEU A 427 5.61 -11.17 1.19
CA LEU A 427 5.12 -11.82 -0.01
C LEU A 427 3.85 -11.11 -0.45
N LEU A 428 3.84 -10.53 -1.64
CA LEU A 428 2.71 -9.76 -2.16
C LEU A 428 2.19 -10.41 -3.44
N TYR A 429 1.00 -11.00 -3.39
CA TYR A 429 0.35 -11.55 -4.58
C TYR A 429 -0.21 -10.44 -5.49
N HIS A 430 0.01 -10.57 -6.79
CA HIS A 430 -0.48 -9.63 -7.80
C HIS A 430 -1.95 -9.92 -8.09
N ARG A 431 -2.83 -9.30 -7.30
CA ARG A 431 -4.28 -9.47 -7.47
C ARG A 431 -4.73 -8.89 -8.82
N PRO A 432 -5.41 -9.67 -9.68
CA PRO A 432 -5.94 -9.15 -10.94
C PRO A 432 -7.15 -8.24 -10.74
N ASN A 433 -7.92 -8.42 -9.67
CA ASN A 433 -9.03 -7.55 -9.31
C ASN A 433 -9.08 -7.36 -7.79
N ARG A 434 -8.89 -6.11 -7.33
CA ARG A 434 -8.89 -5.73 -5.92
C ARG A 434 -10.24 -5.95 -5.23
N ARG A 435 -11.36 -5.89 -5.98
CA ARG A 435 -12.72 -6.04 -5.43
C ARG A 435 -13.06 -7.48 -5.05
N ILE A 436 -12.32 -8.47 -5.55
CA ILE A 436 -12.54 -9.87 -5.22
C ILE A 436 -11.95 -10.14 -3.83
N ARG A 437 -12.82 -10.37 -2.85
CA ARG A 437 -12.45 -10.68 -1.45
C ARG A 437 -11.98 -12.11 -1.23
N ASN A 438 -11.99 -12.96 -2.26
CA ASN A 438 -11.44 -14.31 -2.18
C ASN A 438 -9.92 -14.25 -2.24
N TYR A 439 -9.30 -14.13 -1.07
CA TYR A 439 -7.86 -14.18 -0.93
C TYR A 439 -7.38 -15.62 -1.10
N HIS A 440 -6.48 -15.82 -2.06
CA HIS A 440 -5.70 -17.06 -2.14
C HIS A 440 -4.79 -17.15 -0.91
N THR A 441 -4.53 -18.37 -0.45
CA THR A 441 -3.53 -18.59 0.61
C THR A 441 -2.16 -18.20 0.09
N GLN A 442 -1.44 -17.40 0.87
CA GLN A 442 -0.07 -17.04 0.59
C GLN A 442 0.78 -17.59 1.74
N SER A 443 1.80 -18.37 1.41
CA SER A 443 2.66 -19.01 2.39
C SER A 443 4.12 -18.80 2.04
N LEU A 444 4.91 -18.55 3.06
CA LEU A 444 6.35 -18.40 2.96
C LEU A 444 6.99 -19.32 4.00
N VAL A 445 7.92 -20.15 3.54
CA VAL A 445 8.77 -20.95 4.42
C VAL A 445 10.16 -20.34 4.45
N LEU A 446 10.65 -20.07 5.66
CA LEU A 446 12.02 -19.68 5.94
C LEU A 446 12.73 -20.84 6.64
N CYS A 447 13.73 -21.41 5.97
CA CYS A 447 14.55 -22.50 6.50
C CYS A 447 15.99 -21.98 6.74
N ASN A 448 16.52 -22.19 7.94
CA ASN A 448 17.95 -22.08 8.20
C ASN A 448 18.63 -23.38 7.75
N VAL A 449 19.67 -23.25 6.94
CA VAL A 449 20.43 -24.37 6.39
C VAL A 449 21.80 -24.42 7.06
N GLU A 450 22.08 -25.52 7.74
CA GLU A 450 23.43 -25.82 8.22
C GLU A 450 24.25 -26.37 7.05
N GLN A 451 25.35 -25.68 6.69
CA GLN A 451 26.29 -26.22 5.71
C GLN A 451 27.06 -27.40 6.33
N GLY A 452 26.58 -28.62 6.09
CA GLY A 452 27.33 -29.83 6.35
C GLY A 452 28.48 -30.04 5.33
N PRO A 453 29.46 -30.91 5.64
CA PRO A 453 30.54 -31.27 4.72
C PRO A 453 30.06 -32.05 3.47
N SER A 454 28.91 -32.72 3.54
CA SER A 454 28.13 -33.14 2.38
C SER A 454 27.07 -32.07 2.11
N LYS A 455 26.82 -31.71 0.84
CA LYS A 455 25.85 -30.68 0.42
C LYS A 455 24.38 -31.08 0.67
N ASP A 456 24.11 -31.82 1.74
CA ASP A 456 22.77 -32.21 2.17
C ASP A 456 22.17 -31.09 3.02
N VAL A 457 21.01 -30.59 2.60
CA VAL A 457 20.29 -29.51 3.28
C VAL A 457 19.62 -30.08 4.54
N GLY A 458 20.36 -30.12 5.64
CA GLY A 458 19.79 -30.37 6.97
C GLY A 458 19.05 -29.13 7.45
N THR A 459 17.71 -29.18 7.55
CA THR A 459 16.91 -28.09 8.10
C THR A 459 17.00 -28.09 9.63
N SER A 460 17.77 -27.19 10.22
CA SER A 460 17.87 -27.08 11.68
C SER A 460 16.69 -26.30 12.29
N GLN A 461 16.18 -25.29 11.58
CA GLN A 461 14.98 -24.53 11.97
C GLN A 461 14.21 -24.06 10.74
N ALA A 462 12.91 -24.38 10.68
CA ALA A 462 11.99 -23.87 9.68
C ALA A 462 10.87 -23.06 10.33
N ILE A 463 10.48 -21.95 9.70
CA ILE A 463 9.36 -21.10 10.08
C ILE A 463 8.39 -21.06 8.90
N LEU A 464 7.16 -21.53 9.13
CA LEU A 464 6.07 -21.40 8.17
C LEU A 464 5.23 -20.17 8.52
N ILE A 465 5.10 -19.26 7.56
CA ILE A 465 4.23 -18.09 7.67
C ILE A 465 3.14 -18.28 6.63
N THR A 466 1.88 -18.23 7.05
CA THR A 466 0.73 -18.36 6.15
C THR A 466 -0.29 -17.27 6.46
N SER A 467 -0.79 -16.60 5.43
CA SER A 467 -1.93 -15.68 5.55
C SER A 467 -2.95 -15.92 4.43
N ARG A 468 -4.20 -15.53 4.70
CA ARG A 468 -5.28 -15.41 3.71
C ARG A 468 -5.63 -13.93 3.58
N GLY A 469 -4.74 -13.18 2.94
CA GLY A 469 -4.86 -11.73 2.79
C GLY A 469 -4.19 -11.24 1.51
N ALA A 470 -4.09 -9.92 1.35
CA ALA A 470 -3.43 -9.32 0.20
C ALA A 470 -1.92 -9.59 0.17
N PHE A 471 -1.30 -9.74 1.34
CA PHE A 471 0.12 -10.03 1.51
C PHE A 471 0.36 -10.91 2.75
N THR A 472 1.52 -11.56 2.79
CA THR A 472 2.04 -12.28 3.95
C THR A 472 3.29 -11.57 4.43
N HIS A 473 3.38 -11.29 5.72
CA HIS A 473 4.52 -10.59 6.30
C HIS A 473 5.08 -11.36 7.50
N TRP A 474 6.40 -11.32 7.64
CA TRP A 474 7.12 -11.77 8.82
C TRP A 474 8.26 -10.80 9.13
N ASN A 475 8.44 -10.53 10.42
CA ASN A 475 9.55 -9.74 10.94
C ASN A 475 10.30 -10.55 12.00
N GLY A 476 11.61 -10.33 12.09
CA GLY A 476 12.40 -10.95 13.14
C GLY A 476 13.89 -10.74 13.01
N SER A 477 14.59 -10.91 14.13
CA SER A 477 16.06 -10.89 14.16
C SER A 477 16.59 -12.28 13.79
N LEU A 478 17.29 -12.36 12.67
CA LEU A 478 17.96 -13.58 12.22
C LEU A 478 19.44 -13.55 12.66
N ARG A 479 19.95 -14.69 13.11
CA ARG A 479 21.36 -14.87 13.47
C ARG A 479 22.22 -15.00 12.20
N PRO A 480 23.57 -14.93 12.30
CA PRO A 480 24.42 -15.22 11.16
C PRO A 480 24.19 -16.65 10.68
N GLY A 481 24.14 -16.85 9.36
CA GLY A 481 23.85 -18.16 8.77
C GLY A 481 23.32 -18.10 7.34
N TYR A 482 23.05 -19.27 6.79
CA TYR A 482 22.47 -19.44 5.46
C TYR A 482 20.98 -19.71 5.57
N TYR A 483 20.22 -18.99 4.75
CA TYR A 483 18.76 -19.03 4.78
C TYR A 483 18.22 -19.32 3.39
N VAL A 484 17.19 -20.16 3.34
CA VAL A 484 16.43 -20.49 2.14
C VAL A 484 14.99 -20.07 2.35
N LEU A 485 14.46 -19.30 1.40
CA LEU A 485 13.08 -18.86 1.35
C LEU A 485 12.36 -19.55 0.20
N ILE A 486 11.18 -20.09 0.51
CA ILE A 486 10.34 -20.80 -0.45
C ILE A 486 8.93 -20.22 -0.39
N PRO A 487 8.57 -19.31 -1.31
CA PRO A 487 7.19 -18.84 -1.46
C PRO A 487 6.33 -19.91 -2.15
N PHE A 488 5.16 -20.18 -1.59
CA PHE A 488 4.17 -21.09 -2.19
C PHE A 488 2.75 -20.68 -1.84
N SER A 489 1.77 -21.30 -2.50
CA SER A 489 0.36 -21.10 -2.23
C SER A 489 -0.38 -22.42 -2.34
N THR A 490 -1.08 -22.81 -1.27
CA THR A 490 -1.88 -24.04 -1.27
C THR A 490 -3.09 -23.93 -2.19
N SER A 491 -3.58 -22.71 -2.45
CA SER A 491 -4.66 -22.47 -3.42
C SER A 491 -4.28 -22.86 -4.85
N PHE A 492 -3.00 -22.76 -5.22
CA PHE A 492 -2.55 -23.00 -6.60
C PHE A 492 -1.96 -24.40 -6.84
N TRP A 493 -1.96 -25.29 -5.84
CA TRP A 493 -1.38 -26.63 -5.96
C TRP A 493 -2.10 -27.49 -7.00
N ASN A 494 -3.43 -27.40 -7.06
CA ASN A 494 -4.28 -28.23 -7.91
C ASN A 494 -4.90 -27.46 -9.08
N GLU A 495 -4.65 -26.14 -9.22
CA GLU A 495 -5.27 -25.33 -10.26
C GLU A 495 -4.56 -25.46 -11.61
N ASP A 496 -5.28 -26.01 -12.59
CA ASP A 496 -4.82 -26.18 -13.96
C ASP A 496 -4.82 -24.89 -14.80
N ASN A 497 -5.50 -23.84 -14.35
CA ASN A 497 -5.88 -22.71 -15.20
C ASN A 497 -4.90 -21.51 -15.20
N GLN A 498 -5.07 -20.71 -16.26
CA GLN A 498 -4.36 -19.48 -16.67
C GLN A 498 -4.51 -18.28 -15.70
N SER A 499 -4.87 -18.49 -14.43
CA SER A 499 -4.93 -17.42 -13.44
C SER A 499 -3.55 -16.74 -13.28
N VAL A 500 -3.56 -15.43 -13.03
CA VAL A 500 -2.34 -14.67 -12.67
C VAL A 500 -1.83 -15.31 -11.37
N LYS A 501 -0.59 -15.78 -11.38
CA LYS A 501 0.04 -16.45 -10.21
C LYS A 501 1.28 -15.67 -9.75
N ASP A 502 1.38 -14.42 -10.20
CA ASP A 502 2.56 -13.60 -9.99
C ASP A 502 2.55 -13.03 -8.58
N TYR A 503 3.72 -12.98 -7.97
CA TYR A 503 3.94 -12.40 -6.67
C TYR A 503 5.23 -11.60 -6.68
N THR A 504 5.36 -10.69 -5.71
CA THR A 504 6.63 -10.05 -5.40
C THR A 504 7.09 -10.49 -4.03
N LEU A 505 8.30 -11.08 -3.97
CA LEU A 505 9.01 -11.29 -2.73
C LEU A 505 9.83 -10.04 -2.43
N VAL A 506 9.58 -9.45 -1.27
CA VAL A 506 10.34 -8.32 -0.75
C VAL A 506 11.10 -8.75 0.49
N ILE A 507 12.41 -8.57 0.48
CA ILE A 507 13.28 -8.80 1.63
C ILE A 507 13.87 -7.45 2.01
N HIS A 508 13.56 -7.00 3.22
CA HIS A 508 14.25 -5.86 3.80
C HIS A 508 15.21 -6.31 4.90
N SER A 509 16.38 -5.68 4.94
CA SER A 509 17.44 -6.01 5.88
C SER A 509 18.17 -4.75 6.32
N LYS A 510 18.63 -4.71 7.57
CA LYS A 510 19.54 -3.65 8.09
C LYS A 510 20.95 -3.71 7.49
N ILE A 511 21.28 -4.79 6.80
CA ILE A 511 22.57 -5.00 6.14
C ILE A 511 22.36 -5.32 4.66
N GLN A 512 23.34 -4.98 3.84
CA GLN A 512 23.34 -5.41 2.45
C GLN A 512 23.47 -6.93 2.37
N ILE A 513 22.61 -7.56 1.58
CA ILE A 513 22.57 -9.01 1.36
C ILE A 513 22.54 -9.31 -0.14
N ASN A 514 23.04 -10.50 -0.48
CA ASN A 514 22.91 -11.07 -1.81
C ASN A 514 21.91 -12.22 -1.76
N VAL A 515 20.94 -12.21 -2.65
CA VAL A 515 19.94 -13.26 -2.80
C VAL A 515 20.16 -13.97 -4.12
N GLN A 516 20.39 -15.27 -4.06
CA GLN A 516 20.51 -16.13 -5.23
C GLN A 516 19.19 -16.88 -5.43
N VAL A 517 18.63 -16.78 -6.64
CA VAL A 517 17.43 -17.53 -7.03
C VAL A 517 17.86 -18.78 -7.77
N THR A 518 17.55 -19.95 -7.21
CA THR A 518 17.87 -21.26 -7.81
C THR A 518 16.63 -22.15 -7.89
N PRO A 519 16.47 -22.91 -8.99
CA PRO A 519 15.47 -23.97 -9.03
C PRO A 519 15.96 -25.17 -8.22
N GLU A 520 15.24 -25.52 -7.16
CA GLU A 520 15.52 -26.70 -6.33
C GLU A 520 14.43 -27.76 -6.51
N PRO A 521 14.69 -29.05 -6.21
CA PRO A 521 13.66 -30.09 -6.25
C PRO A 521 12.46 -29.77 -5.36
N ALA A 522 11.25 -30.06 -5.83
CA ALA A 522 10.03 -29.79 -5.05
C ALA A 522 9.98 -30.54 -3.70
N THR A 523 10.74 -31.62 -3.55
CA THR A 523 10.88 -32.37 -2.29
C THR A 523 11.39 -31.49 -1.15
N LEU A 524 12.22 -30.48 -1.44
CA LEU A 524 12.75 -29.56 -0.43
C LEU A 524 11.64 -28.79 0.31
N LEU A 525 10.58 -28.38 -0.40
CA LEU A 525 9.42 -27.75 0.24
C LEU A 525 8.72 -28.73 1.18
N THR A 526 8.53 -29.97 0.75
CA THR A 526 7.93 -31.02 1.57
C THR A 526 8.75 -31.28 2.84
N ASP A 527 10.08 -31.38 2.71
CA ASP A 527 10.99 -31.60 3.84
C ASP A 527 10.94 -30.43 4.83
N CYS A 528 11.00 -29.20 4.34
CA CYS A 528 10.86 -28.01 5.18
C CYS A 528 9.49 -27.96 5.88
N LEU A 529 8.39 -28.30 5.20
CA LEU A 529 7.05 -28.34 5.81
C LEU A 529 6.96 -29.41 6.90
N ILE A 530 7.50 -30.60 6.67
CA ILE A 530 7.57 -31.66 7.69
C ILE A 530 8.38 -31.18 8.89
N ALA A 531 9.53 -30.53 8.67
CA ALA A 531 10.35 -29.97 9.74
C ALA A 531 9.59 -28.95 10.61
N THR A 532 8.70 -28.12 10.01
CA THR A 532 7.86 -27.19 10.79
C THR A 532 6.85 -27.93 11.67
N VAL A 533 6.21 -28.99 11.16
CA VAL A 533 5.20 -29.75 11.91
C VAL A 533 5.84 -30.56 13.03
N VAL A 534 6.95 -31.25 12.74
CA VAL A 534 7.68 -32.06 13.73
C VAL A 534 8.15 -31.20 14.90
N LYS A 535 8.68 -30.00 14.63
CA LYS A 535 9.10 -29.07 15.69
C LYS A 535 7.93 -28.57 16.55
N ASN A 536 6.78 -28.29 15.94
CA ASN A 536 5.58 -27.87 16.67
C ASN A 536 4.99 -29.00 17.53
N ASN A 537 5.06 -30.26 17.07
CA ASN A 537 4.58 -31.42 17.83
C ASN A 537 5.54 -31.86 18.95
N ILE A 538 6.82 -31.48 18.90
CA ILE A 538 7.82 -31.79 19.94
C ILE A 538 7.79 -30.78 21.11
N GLN A 539 7.01 -29.70 21.02
CA GLN A 539 6.58 -28.99 22.23
C GLN A 539 5.34 -29.68 22.79
N PRO A 540 5.44 -30.50 23.85
CA PRO A 540 4.24 -30.99 24.49
C PRO A 540 3.42 -29.79 24.94
N GLN A 541 2.16 -29.73 24.52
CA GLN A 541 1.15 -28.97 25.23
C GLN A 541 1.21 -29.43 26.69
N ARG A 542 1.93 -28.69 27.54
CA ARG A 542 1.74 -28.79 28.98
C ARG A 542 0.36 -28.20 29.25
N VAL A 543 -0.64 -29.07 29.10
CA VAL A 543 -1.93 -28.91 29.75
C VAL A 543 -1.63 -28.95 31.24
N CYS A 544 -1.43 -27.78 31.83
CA CYS A 544 -1.54 -27.62 33.27
C CYS A 544 -3.04 -27.72 33.60
N TYR A 545 -3.42 -28.86 34.19
CA TYR A 545 -4.72 -29.05 34.85
C TYR A 545 -4.86 -28.12 36.05
#